data_AF-A0AAV7T471-F1
#
_entry.id   AF-A0AAV7T471-F1
#
_cell.length_a   1.000
_cell.length_b   1.000
_cell.length_c   1.000
_cell.angle_alpha   90.00
_cell.angle_beta   90.00
_cell.angle_gamma   90.00
#
_symmetry.space_group_name_H-M   'P 1'
#
loop_
_entity.id
_entity.type
_entity.pdbx_description
1 polymer ?
#
loop_
_entity_poly.entity_id
_entity_poly.type
_entity_poly.pdbx_seq_one_letter_code
_entity_poly.pdbx_strand_id
1 'polypeptide(L)'
;MTLLRLAPVDAQAIDLAPTMKELRAAIRGLDRAKVPGSDGFLAKLYQMYSTALGEKLLQVFMEANALGVLLPTIREGVINLLPKPGGDLEDPFSCRPNYYHEY
;
A
#
# COMPACT_ATOMS: atom_id res chain seq x y z
N MET A 1 3.72 26.57 11.40
CA MET A 1 3.75 25.09 11.31
C MET A 1 5.11 24.70 10.79
N THR A 2 5.95 24.08 11.60
CA THR A 2 7.28 23.62 11.17
C THR A 2 7.08 22.27 10.47
N LEU A 3 7.41 22.18 9.17
CA LEU A 3 7.38 20.89 8.47
C LEU A 3 8.42 19.97 9.10
N LEU A 4 8.00 18.74 9.47
CA LEU A 4 8.91 17.68 9.87
C LEU A 4 9.85 17.39 8.70
N ARG A 5 11.14 17.69 8.88
CA ARG A 5 12.19 17.42 7.90
C ARG A 5 12.93 16.16 8.35
N LEU A 6 13.00 15.17 7.46
CA LEU A 6 13.81 13.97 7.68
C LEU A 6 15.28 14.34 7.85
N ALA A 7 16.02 13.52 8.61
CA ALA A 7 17.47 13.64 8.64
C ALA A 7 18.03 13.40 7.23
N PRO A 8 19.15 14.04 6.84
CA PRO A 8 19.70 13.90 5.49
C PRO A 8 19.99 12.44 5.09
N VAL A 9 20.38 11.61 6.06
CA VAL A 9 20.62 10.18 5.86
C VAL A 9 19.34 9.42 5.54
N ASP A 10 18.25 9.72 6.24
CA ASP A 10 16.95 9.05 6.02
C ASP A 10 16.33 9.49 4.69
N ALA A 11 16.52 10.76 4.32
CA ALA A 11 16.08 11.29 3.03
C ALA A 11 16.78 10.56 1.87
N GLN A 12 18.10 10.35 1.96
CA GLN A 12 18.83 9.61 0.95
C GLN A 12 18.42 8.14 0.89
N ALA A 13 18.14 7.51 2.04
CA ALA A 13 17.74 6.11 2.10
C ALA A 13 16.35 5.86 1.47
N ILE A 14 15.44 6.83 1.54
CA ILE A 14 14.07 6.71 0.99
C ILE A 14 14.04 6.65 -0.53
N ASP A 15 15.03 7.26 -1.21
CA ASP A 15 15.12 7.30 -2.67
C ASP A 15 15.80 6.04 -3.26
N LEU A 16 16.28 5.12 -2.40
CA LEU A 16 16.89 3.88 -2.83
C LEU A 16 15.84 2.81 -3.11
N ALA A 17 16.12 1.95 -4.09
CA ALA A 17 15.29 0.78 -4.34
C ALA A 17 15.23 -0.11 -3.09
N PRO A 18 14.06 -0.69 -2.76
CA PRO A 18 13.90 -1.50 -1.56
C PRO A 18 14.77 -2.75 -1.64
N THR A 19 15.23 -3.23 -0.49
CA THR A 19 15.97 -4.48 -0.38
C THR A 19 15.04 -5.68 -0.16
N MET A 20 15.52 -6.88 -0.47
CA MET A 20 14.81 -8.12 -0.15
C MET A 20 14.52 -8.27 1.35
N LYS A 21 15.39 -7.73 2.21
CA LYS A 21 15.20 -7.75 3.67
C LYS A 21 14.01 -6.90 4.08
N GLU A 22 13.92 -5.68 3.56
CA GLU A 22 12.80 -4.77 3.82
C GLU A 22 11.50 -5.32 3.27
N LEU A 23 11.52 -5.84 2.04
CA LEU A 23 10.34 -6.46 1.43
C LEU A 23 9.81 -7.63 2.29
N ARG A 24 10.69 -8.53 2.73
CA ARG A 24 10.29 -9.64 3.60
C ARG A 24 9.78 -9.16 4.97
N ALA A 25 10.36 -8.08 5.51
CA ALA A 25 9.87 -7.49 6.75
C ALA A 25 8.47 -6.88 6.57
N ALA A 26 8.25 -6.16 5.48
CA ALA A 26 6.96 -5.59 5.12
C ALA A 26 5.88 -6.69 4.94
N ILE A 27 6.19 -7.75 4.19
CA ILE A 27 5.28 -8.88 4.00
C ILE A 27 4.91 -9.54 5.33
N ARG A 28 5.88 -9.75 6.22
CA ARG A 28 5.62 -10.30 7.57
C ARG A 28 4.76 -9.38 8.44
N GLY A 29 4.87 -8.07 8.24
CA GLY A 29 4.10 -7.06 8.96
C GLY A 29 2.66 -6.86 8.46
N LEU A 30 2.27 -7.50 7.35
CA LEU A 30 0.90 -7.38 6.83
C LEU A 30 -0.13 -7.91 7.85
N ASP A 31 -1.15 -7.10 8.11
CA ASP A 31 -2.26 -7.45 8.98
C ASP A 31 -3.18 -8.48 8.32
N ARG A 32 -3.36 -9.62 8.97
CA ARG A 32 -4.16 -10.75 8.48
C ARG A 32 -5.66 -10.52 8.61
N ALA A 33 -6.09 -9.56 9.44
CA ALA A 33 -7.50 -9.25 9.64
C ALA A 33 -8.04 -8.28 8.57
N LYS A 34 -7.18 -7.78 7.68
CA LYS A 34 -7.59 -6.89 6.59
C LYS A 34 -8.23 -7.69 5.46
N VAL A 35 -9.29 -7.10 4.91
CA VAL A 35 -9.98 -7.56 3.71
C VAL A 35 -8.98 -7.50 2.53
N PRO A 36 -9.03 -8.46 1.59
CA PRO A 36 -8.15 -8.43 0.41
C PRO A 36 -8.39 -7.17 -0.43
N GLY A 37 -7.39 -6.81 -1.24
CA GLY A 37 -7.53 -5.75 -2.23
C GLY A 37 -8.38 -6.16 -3.43
N SER A 38 -8.37 -5.34 -4.49
CA SER A 38 -9.03 -5.65 -5.77
C SER A 38 -8.50 -6.92 -6.44
N ASP A 39 -7.30 -7.37 -6.07
CA ASP A 39 -6.68 -8.62 -6.51
C ASP A 39 -7.29 -9.87 -5.85
N GLY A 40 -8.09 -9.71 -4.80
CA GLY A 40 -8.68 -10.81 -4.03
C GLY A 40 -7.68 -11.58 -3.14
N PHE A 41 -6.42 -11.16 -3.07
CA PHE A 41 -5.40 -11.91 -2.32
C PHE A 41 -5.30 -11.45 -0.86
N LEU A 42 -5.35 -12.43 0.04
CA LEU A 42 -5.19 -12.19 1.48
C LEU A 42 -3.73 -11.95 1.85
N ALA A 43 -3.50 -11.15 2.90
CA ALA A 43 -2.17 -10.97 3.52
C ALA A 43 -1.47 -12.31 3.84
N LYS A 44 -2.24 -13.34 4.22
CA LYS A 44 -1.72 -14.69 4.50
C LYS A 44 -1.05 -15.34 3.29
N LEU A 45 -1.55 -15.08 2.08
CA LEU A 45 -0.98 -15.62 0.84
C LEU A 45 0.43 -15.05 0.63
N TYR A 46 0.57 -13.73 0.74
CA TYR A 46 1.87 -13.06 0.64
C TYR A 46 2.88 -13.57 1.67
N GLN A 47 2.44 -13.79 2.91
CA GLN A 47 3.31 -14.32 3.97
C GLN A 47 3.74 -15.77 3.70
N MET A 48 2.79 -16.62 3.28
CA MET A 48 3.03 -18.04 2.99
C MET A 48 3.99 -18.23 1.81
N TYR A 49 3.82 -17.44 0.76
CA TYR A 49 4.63 -17.54 -0.46
C TYR A 49 5.69 -16.44 -0.55
N SER A 50 6.09 -15.85 0.58
CA SER A 50 7.00 -14.70 0.61
C SER A 50 8.35 -14.94 -0.08
N THR A 51 8.82 -16.19 -0.12
CA THR A 51 10.02 -16.56 -0.87
C THR A 51 9.76 -16.61 -2.39
N ALA A 52 8.68 -17.25 -2.82
CA ALA A 52 8.37 -17.41 -4.25
C ALA A 52 7.89 -16.10 -4.90
N LEU A 53 7.11 -15.30 -4.18
CA LEU A 53 6.59 -14.02 -4.66
C LEU A 53 7.57 -12.87 -4.42
N GLY A 54 8.41 -12.97 -3.38
CA GLY A 54 9.29 -11.88 -2.97
C GLY A 54 10.24 -11.42 -4.08
N GLU A 55 10.83 -12.34 -4.85
CA GLU A 55 11.76 -11.99 -5.93
C GLU A 55 11.05 -11.21 -7.05
N LYS A 56 9.87 -11.68 -7.48
CA LYS A 56 9.05 -10.99 -8.49
C LYS A 56 8.59 -9.62 -8.01
N LEU A 57 8.13 -9.53 -6.77
CA LEU A 57 7.71 -8.26 -6.17
C LEU A 57 8.87 -7.28 -6.07
N LEU A 58 10.05 -7.74 -5.65
CA LEU A 58 11.24 -6.90 -5.60
C LEU A 58 11.59 -6.35 -6.99
N GLN A 59 11.58 -7.20 -8.01
CA GLN A 59 11.86 -6.78 -9.38
C GLN A 59 10.90 -5.67 -9.85
N VAL A 60 9.59 -5.82 -9.58
CA VAL A 60 8.59 -4.79 -9.91
C VAL A 60 8.90 -3.46 -9.22
N PHE A 61 9.26 -3.47 -7.94
CA PHE A 61 9.62 -2.24 -7.23
C PHE A 61 10.92 -1.62 -7.72
N MET A 62 11.92 -2.43 -8.08
CA MET A 62 13.18 -1.95 -8.65
C MET A 62 12.95 -1.29 -10.01
N GLU A 63 12.15 -1.90 -10.88
CA GLU A 63 11.77 -1.32 -12.18
C GLU A 63 10.99 -0.02 -12.01
N ALA A 64 10.01 0.00 -11.09
CA ALA A 64 9.25 1.20 -10.78
C ALA A 64 10.13 2.34 -10.24
N ASN A 65 11.09 2.03 -9.37
CA ASN A 65 12.06 2.99 -8.84
C ASN A 65 12.97 3.55 -9.96
N ALA A 66 13.46 2.69 -10.85
CA ALA A 66 14.31 3.10 -11.96
C ALA A 66 13.57 3.97 -12.99
N LEU A 67 12.30 3.67 -13.26
CA LEU A 67 11.46 4.44 -14.18
C LEU A 67 10.84 5.69 -13.55
N GLY A 68 10.87 5.81 -12.21
CA GLY A 68 10.14 6.84 -11.47
C GLY A 68 8.62 6.72 -11.60
N VAL A 69 8.12 5.52 -11.89
CA VAL A 69 6.75 5.29 -12.37
C VAL A 69 6.26 3.93 -11.82
N LEU A 70 5.20 3.91 -11.01
CA LEU A 70 4.50 2.67 -10.64
C LEU A 70 3.73 2.09 -11.84
N LEU A 71 3.44 0.79 -11.84
CA LEU A 71 2.58 0.19 -12.86
C LEU A 71 1.15 0.79 -12.81
N PRO A 72 0.43 0.96 -13.94
CA PRO A 72 -0.91 1.55 -13.96
C PRO A 72 -1.89 0.85 -13.00
N THR A 73 -1.87 -0.48 -12.96
CA THR A 73 -2.72 -1.29 -12.06
C THR A 73 -2.44 -1.07 -10.58
N ILE A 74 -1.26 -0.58 -10.20
CA ILE A 74 -0.89 -0.24 -8.82
C ILE A 74 -1.39 1.19 -8.46
N ARG A 75 -1.66 2.03 -9.46
CA ARG A 75 -2.14 3.41 -9.27
C ARG A 75 -3.65 3.51 -9.21
N GLU A 76 -4.34 2.47 -9.66
CA GLU A 76 -5.79 2.40 -9.62
C GLU A 76 -6.25 1.92 -8.24
N GLY A 77 -7.25 2.60 -7.68
CA GLY A 77 -7.90 2.21 -6.44
C GLY A 77 -9.34 2.72 -6.40
N VAL A 78 -10.25 1.93 -5.84
CA VAL A 78 -11.62 2.38 -5.58
C VAL A 78 -11.72 2.99 -4.20
N ILE A 79 -12.48 4.07 -4.14
CA ILE A 79 -12.80 4.80 -2.93
C ILE A 79 -14.27 4.53 -2.63
N ASN A 80 -14.51 3.78 -1.56
CA ASN A 80 -15.83 3.61 -0.99
C ASN A 80 -16.08 4.71 0.04
N LEU A 81 -17.22 5.39 -0.05
CA LEU A 81 -17.63 6.40 0.94
C LEU A 81 -18.43 5.72 2.05
N LEU A 82 -17.89 5.73 3.27
CA LEU A 82 -18.58 5.19 4.44
C LEU A 82 -19.21 6.32 5.26
N PRO A 83 -20.53 6.32 5.49
CA PRO A 83 -21.17 7.37 6.26
C PRO A 83 -20.67 7.40 7.70
N LYS A 84 -20.45 8.61 8.24
CA LYS A 84 -20.18 8.80 9.66
C LYS A 84 -21.47 8.50 10.45
N PRO A 85 -21.36 8.05 11.72
CA PRO A 85 -22.54 7.86 12.56
C PRO A 85 -23.37 9.15 12.64
N GLY A 86 -24.65 9.07 12.24
CA GLY A 86 -25.57 10.22 12.22
C GLY A 86 -25.30 11.26 11.12
N GLY A 87 -24.40 10.98 10.17
CA GLY A 87 -24.12 11.84 9.03
C GLY A 87 -25.16 11.70 7.92
N ASP A 88 -25.33 12.77 7.14
CA ASP A 88 -26.19 12.78 5.95
C ASP A 88 -25.50 12.04 4.79
N LEU A 89 -26.25 11.19 4.08
CA LEU A 89 -25.75 10.43 2.92
C LEU A 89 -25.63 11.30 1.66
N GLU A 90 -26.39 12.38 1.59
CA GLU A 90 -26.35 13.34 0.48
C GLU A 90 -25.20 14.36 0.63
N ASP A 91 -24.52 14.38 1.78
CA ASP A 91 -23.34 15.20 2.04
C ASP A 91 -22.04 14.37 2.00
N PRO A 92 -21.20 14.51 0.96
CA PRO A 92 -19.91 13.82 0.87
C PRO A 92 -18.96 14.12 2.05
N PHE A 93 -19.06 15.28 2.69
CA PHE A 93 -18.25 15.63 3.86
C PHE A 93 -18.69 14.89 5.13
N SER A 94 -19.91 14.36 5.13
CA SER A 94 -20.45 13.48 6.17
C SER A 94 -20.02 12.01 6.00
N CYS A 95 -19.28 11.69 4.94
CA CYS A 95 -18.69 10.37 4.73
C CYS A 95 -17.19 10.34 5.06
N ARG A 96 -16.66 9.13 5.31
CA ARG A 96 -15.23 8.81 5.43
C ARG A 96 -14.81 8.12 4.13
N PRO A 97 -13.83 8.68 3.38
CA PRO A 97 -13.28 7.96 2.25
C PRO A 97 -12.50 6.75 2.78
N ASN A 98 -12.85 5.59 2.25
CA ASN A 98 -12.24 4.34 2.63
C ASN A 98 -11.79 3.60 1.37
N TYR A 99 -10.51 3.25 1.32
CA TYR A 99 -9.93 2.50 0.22
C TYR A 99 -10.23 1.01 0.44
N TYR A 100 -11.47 0.60 0.16
CA TYR A 100 -11.83 -0.80 -0.08
C TYR A 100 -12.58 -0.88 -1.41
N HIS A 101 -12.72 -2.10 -1.93
CA HIS A 101 -13.68 -2.44 -2.97
C HIS A 101 -14.84 -3.23 -2.34
N GLU A 102 -16.07 -2.95 -2.79
CA GLU A 102 -17.27 -3.67 -2.36
C GLU A 102 -17.32 -5.09 -2.98
N TYR A 103 -18.10 -5.95 -2.31
CA TYR A 103 -18.28 -7.40 -2.53
C TYR A 103 -18.69 -7.82 -3.94
#